data_AF-A0A7S4RKR7-F1
#
_entry.id   AF-A0A7S4RKR7-F1
#
_cell.length_a   1.000
_cell.length_b   1.000
_cell.length_c   1.000
_cell.angle_alpha   90.00
_cell.angle_beta   90.00
_cell.angle_gamma   90.00
#
_symmetry.space_group_name_H-M   'P 1'
#
loop_
_entity.id
_entity.type
_entity.pdbx_description
1 polymer ?
#
loop_
_entity_poly.entity_id
_entity_poly.type
_entity_poly.pdbx_seq_one_letter_code
_entity_poly.pdbx_strand_id
1 'polypeptide(L)'
;SKQEKPAPEPRGGMRTIQLLEQEGVESMIAAEKAKGPLFELYKRVSQSIAESRGQRNFDALWARLAPTGNIYRYLGFRMEHSRHCGDLANQLSQLADKHKELLGGDQAMPEERAARLFKLLAQTTRRNDRFLEDGEEVKGFRPLEEFLGDPTVKVAGVNVPKDAAGRAQWRTDHLMAALVCLIQVVAPILVFVHNWYKEENQLRDPAKLFKSLTVSEAMCLGGDVSAQLTTLMGTMMLVVVNSIILNYAQAEQENAEKLGRIPLDNFWLLCSTVANANCCVFVTLAIPLEFWSEDGPTGIIMNAMALLFIFSFDDLSSDAFGYLGKDDATFQRELCWNYALLSHCPLQLGDVVNAEATQAEDLWQISYDGQGRLQKAGPDGGPCTTRLTLAAEGEASPLVTKGEEDVNLPETCYRVTPGGPVRRLPGWRNGLSTVIWTLVVLMLQVVWWVLPGVWFIVNK
;
A
#
# COMPACT_ATOMS: atom_id res chain seq x y z
N SER A 1 -43.98 -77.92 6.81
CA SER A 1 -43.12 -77.20 7.76
C SER A 1 -42.56 -75.99 7.06
N LYS A 2 -43.08 -74.78 7.35
CA LYS A 2 -42.67 -73.51 6.74
C LYS A 2 -41.59 -72.88 7.63
N GLN A 3 -40.40 -72.65 7.07
CA GLN A 3 -39.28 -71.97 7.72
C GLN A 3 -39.51 -70.45 7.73
N GLU A 4 -39.64 -69.87 8.93
CA GLU A 4 -39.61 -68.42 9.14
C GLU A 4 -38.18 -67.89 8.96
N LYS A 5 -38.03 -66.86 8.11
CA LYS A 5 -36.81 -66.05 7.97
C LYS A 5 -36.78 -65.00 9.09
N PRO A 6 -35.63 -64.77 9.76
CA PRO A 6 -35.51 -63.71 10.74
C PRO A 6 -35.50 -62.32 10.06
N ALA A 7 -36.11 -61.36 10.74
CA ALA A 7 -36.20 -59.96 10.33
C ALA A 7 -34.83 -59.26 10.37
N PRO A 8 -34.55 -58.32 9.45
CA PRO A 8 -33.28 -57.59 9.42
C PRO A 8 -33.22 -56.53 10.54
N GLU A 9 -32.09 -56.49 11.25
CA GLU A 9 -31.77 -55.48 12.26
C GLU A 9 -31.74 -54.05 11.66
N PRO A 10 -32.20 -53.03 12.41
CA PRO A 10 -32.18 -51.65 11.95
C PRO A 10 -30.75 -51.10 11.94
N ARG A 11 -30.27 -50.68 10.76
CA ARG A 11 -28.99 -50.00 10.55
C ARG A 11 -29.01 -48.61 11.22
N GLY A 12 -28.71 -48.57 12.52
CA GLY A 12 -28.58 -47.34 13.32
C GLY A 12 -27.20 -46.65 13.27
N GLY A 13 -26.27 -47.09 12.41
CA GLY A 13 -24.87 -46.62 12.44
C GLY A 13 -24.52 -45.44 11.52
N MET A 14 -25.35 -45.09 10.51
CA MET A 14 -24.95 -44.08 9.51
C MET A 14 -25.19 -42.63 9.93
N ARG A 15 -26.17 -42.34 10.80
CA ARG A 15 -26.46 -40.96 11.23
C ARG A 15 -25.45 -40.42 12.25
N THR A 16 -24.94 -41.29 13.12
CA THR A 16 -23.96 -40.90 14.15
C THR A 16 -22.58 -40.63 13.55
N ILE A 17 -22.19 -41.36 12.49
CA ILE A 17 -20.93 -41.13 11.77
C ILE A 17 -20.98 -39.80 11.01
N GLN A 18 -22.10 -39.47 10.36
CA GLN A 18 -22.25 -38.19 9.65
C GLN A 18 -22.24 -36.97 10.58
N LEU A 19 -22.82 -37.09 11.79
CA LEU A 19 -22.79 -36.01 12.79
C LEU A 19 -21.39 -35.82 13.39
N LEU A 20 -20.65 -36.90 13.64
CA LEU A 20 -19.26 -36.82 14.12
C LEU A 20 -18.28 -36.31 13.04
N GLU A 21 -18.52 -36.62 11.77
CA GLU A 21 -17.78 -36.03 10.64
C GLU A 21 -18.11 -34.53 10.48
N GLN A 22 -19.36 -34.12 10.66
CA GLN A 22 -19.74 -32.71 10.64
C GLN A 22 -19.15 -31.91 11.80
N GLU A 23 -19.22 -32.42 13.04
CA GLU A 23 -18.60 -31.78 14.22
C GLU A 23 -17.05 -31.74 14.10
N GLY A 24 -16.44 -32.78 13.53
CA GLY A 24 -15.01 -32.82 13.23
C GLY A 24 -14.59 -31.75 12.22
N VAL A 25 -15.35 -31.60 11.13
CA VAL A 25 -15.11 -30.59 10.08
C VAL A 25 -15.38 -29.18 10.61
N GLU A 26 -16.41 -28.96 11.42
CA GLU A 26 -16.67 -27.66 12.05
C GLU A 26 -15.60 -27.28 13.08
N SER A 27 -15.08 -28.24 13.85
CA SER A 27 -13.96 -28.01 14.77
C SER A 27 -12.64 -27.73 14.04
N MET A 28 -12.39 -28.39 12.90
CA MET A 28 -11.24 -28.10 12.04
C MET A 28 -11.36 -26.74 11.39
N ILE A 29 -12.54 -26.36 10.89
CA ILE A 29 -12.81 -25.03 10.32
C ILE A 29 -12.71 -23.95 11.40
N ALA A 30 -13.17 -24.20 12.63
CA ALA A 30 -13.01 -23.28 13.75
C ALA A 30 -11.54 -23.15 14.18
N ALA A 31 -10.79 -24.27 14.20
CA ALA A 31 -9.36 -24.29 14.46
C ALA A 31 -8.54 -23.66 13.32
N GLU A 32 -9.02 -23.68 12.09
CA GLU A 32 -8.41 -23.04 10.93
C GLU A 32 -8.74 -21.55 10.86
N LYS A 33 -9.98 -21.14 11.20
CA LYS A 33 -10.38 -19.73 11.42
C LYS A 33 -9.66 -19.08 12.61
N ALA A 34 -9.26 -19.86 13.61
CA ALA A 34 -8.47 -19.37 14.74
C ALA A 34 -6.99 -19.09 14.37
N LYS A 35 -6.52 -19.55 13.21
CA LYS A 35 -5.17 -19.26 12.72
C LYS A 35 -5.25 -17.91 12.01
N GLY A 36 -4.81 -16.85 12.70
CA GLY A 36 -4.97 -15.45 12.27
C GLY A 36 -4.45 -15.11 10.85
N PRO A 37 -4.59 -13.85 10.41
CA PRO A 37 -4.39 -13.42 9.01
C PRO A 37 -2.99 -13.68 8.49
N LEU A 38 -2.02 -13.72 9.40
CA LEU A 38 -0.64 -14.00 9.07
C LEU A 38 -0.42 -15.48 8.76
N PHE A 39 -1.19 -16.38 9.37
CA PHE A 39 -1.22 -17.78 8.93
C PHE A 39 -1.86 -17.90 7.55
N GLU A 40 -2.93 -17.17 7.25
CA GLU A 40 -3.53 -17.15 5.91
C GLU A 40 -2.64 -16.46 4.86
N LEU A 41 -1.98 -15.35 5.22
CA LEU A 41 -0.96 -14.72 4.37
C LEU A 41 0.23 -15.66 4.17
N TYR A 42 0.72 -16.30 5.23
CA TYR A 42 1.82 -17.26 5.16
C TYR A 42 1.42 -18.52 4.39
N LYS A 43 0.18 -19.00 4.53
CA LYS A 43 -0.38 -20.14 3.79
C LYS A 43 -0.53 -19.78 2.33
N ARG A 44 -1.01 -18.58 1.98
CA ARG A 44 -1.09 -18.09 0.59
C ARG A 44 0.27 -17.83 -0.02
N VAL A 45 1.21 -17.25 0.73
CA VAL A 45 2.61 -17.09 0.31
C VAL A 45 3.24 -18.48 0.15
N SER A 46 3.02 -19.42 1.07
CA SER A 46 3.54 -20.79 1.00
C SER A 46 2.91 -21.62 -0.12
N GLN A 47 1.60 -21.48 -0.35
CA GLN A 47 0.86 -22.11 -1.43
C GLN A 47 1.30 -21.51 -2.76
N SER A 48 1.40 -20.18 -2.87
CA SER A 48 1.95 -19.51 -4.04
C SER A 48 3.40 -19.92 -4.30
N ILE A 49 4.24 -20.07 -3.27
CA ILE A 49 5.60 -20.62 -3.38
C ILE A 49 5.58 -22.09 -3.85
N ALA A 50 4.65 -22.89 -3.36
CA ALA A 50 4.52 -24.31 -3.72
C ALA A 50 3.97 -24.52 -5.14
N GLU A 51 3.00 -23.69 -5.56
CA GLU A 51 2.42 -23.63 -6.90
C GLU A 51 3.44 -23.05 -7.91
N SER A 52 4.31 -22.14 -7.47
CA SER A 52 5.38 -21.53 -8.28
C SER A 52 6.65 -22.38 -8.38
N ARG A 53 6.60 -23.67 -8.02
CA ARG A 53 7.78 -24.57 -8.02
C ARG A 53 8.46 -24.78 -9.38
N GLY A 54 7.93 -24.23 -10.48
CA GLY A 54 8.59 -24.17 -11.79
C GLY A 54 9.11 -22.77 -12.21
N GLN A 55 8.52 -21.69 -11.70
CA GLN A 55 8.90 -20.30 -12.02
C GLN A 55 8.58 -19.42 -10.81
N ARG A 56 9.58 -19.19 -9.93
CA ARG A 56 9.45 -18.39 -8.71
C ARG A 56 9.32 -16.90 -9.05
N ASN A 57 8.15 -16.44 -9.47
CA ASN A 57 7.89 -15.02 -9.70
C ASN A 57 7.37 -14.36 -8.41
N PHE A 58 8.27 -14.16 -7.44
CA PHE A 58 7.95 -13.45 -6.20
C PHE A 58 7.51 -12.00 -6.45
N ASP A 59 8.00 -11.38 -7.51
CA ASP A 59 7.64 -10.00 -7.85
C ASP A 59 6.15 -9.89 -8.19
N ALA A 60 5.58 -10.87 -8.90
CA ALA A 60 4.14 -10.92 -9.15
C ALA A 60 3.32 -11.09 -7.86
N LEU A 61 3.83 -11.83 -6.87
CA LEU A 61 3.19 -11.97 -5.56
C LEU A 61 3.18 -10.62 -4.82
N TRP A 62 4.31 -9.91 -4.79
CA TRP A 62 4.42 -8.60 -4.14
C TRP A 62 3.56 -7.54 -4.84
N ALA A 63 3.54 -7.52 -6.17
CA ALA A 63 2.70 -6.61 -6.96
C ALA A 63 1.20 -6.84 -6.74
N ARG A 64 0.79 -8.05 -6.37
CA ARG A 64 -0.60 -8.36 -6.00
C ARG A 64 -0.95 -7.85 -4.60
N LEU A 65 0.01 -7.83 -3.67
CA LEU A 65 -0.22 -7.49 -2.27
C LEU A 65 -0.01 -6.00 -1.96
N ALA A 66 0.93 -5.36 -2.65
CA ALA A 66 1.32 -3.98 -2.41
C ALA A 66 1.14 -3.12 -3.68
N PRO A 67 0.83 -1.82 -3.52
CA PRO A 67 0.73 -0.89 -4.64
C PRO A 67 2.09 -0.65 -5.29
N THR A 68 2.10 -0.15 -6.53
CA THR A 68 3.33 0.34 -7.17
C THR A 68 3.93 1.52 -6.42
N GLY A 69 5.24 1.74 -6.59
CA GLY A 69 5.94 2.84 -5.97
C GLY A 69 5.60 4.17 -6.63
N ASN A 70 5.55 5.22 -5.81
CA ASN A 70 5.73 6.60 -6.27
C ASN A 70 6.29 7.41 -5.10
N ILE A 71 6.78 8.62 -5.35
CA ILE A 71 7.44 9.44 -4.34
C ILE A 71 6.57 9.70 -3.11
N TYR A 72 5.27 9.89 -3.31
CA TYR A 72 4.32 10.15 -2.23
C TYR A 72 4.10 8.92 -1.36
N ARG A 73 3.92 7.75 -1.96
CA ARG A 73 3.75 6.48 -1.25
C ARG A 73 5.01 6.10 -0.48
N TYR A 74 6.17 6.34 -1.08
CA TYR A 74 7.46 6.16 -0.41
C TYR A 74 7.59 7.04 0.83
N LEU A 75 7.32 8.34 0.71
CA LEU A 75 7.33 9.23 1.86
C LEU A 75 6.27 8.87 2.88
N GLY A 76 5.07 8.49 2.42
CA GLY A 76 3.98 8.04 3.27
C GLY A 76 4.38 6.83 4.11
N PHE A 77 5.10 5.88 3.50
CA PHE A 77 5.67 4.71 4.14
C PHE A 77 6.76 5.08 5.15
N ARG A 78 7.78 5.85 4.74
CA ARG A 78 8.91 6.23 5.62
C ARG A 78 8.46 7.07 6.81
N MET A 79 7.46 7.92 6.62
CA MET A 79 6.87 8.71 7.70
C MET A 79 6.12 7.84 8.71
N GLU A 80 5.34 6.86 8.24
CA GLU A 80 4.63 5.95 9.14
C GLU A 80 5.61 5.01 9.86
N HIS A 81 6.62 4.50 9.16
CA HIS A 81 7.71 3.73 9.76
C HIS A 81 8.43 4.52 10.86
N SER A 82 8.84 5.76 10.57
CA SER A 82 9.51 6.64 11.54
C SER A 82 8.65 6.94 12.78
N ARG A 83 7.33 6.95 12.66
CA ARG A 83 6.42 7.07 13.83
C ARG A 83 6.50 5.87 14.74
N HIS A 84 6.61 4.66 14.20
CA HIS A 84 6.81 3.46 15.00
C HIS A 84 8.18 3.43 15.67
N CYS A 85 9.24 3.77 14.95
CA CYS A 85 10.58 3.89 15.52
C CYS A 85 10.59 4.87 16.69
N GLY A 86 10.01 6.05 16.49
CA GLY A 86 9.93 7.08 17.54
C GLY A 86 9.11 6.65 18.74
N ASP A 87 7.97 5.99 18.55
CA ASP A 87 7.18 5.46 19.66
C ASP A 87 7.93 4.37 20.44
N LEU A 88 8.48 3.37 19.75
CA LEU A 88 9.23 2.27 20.38
C LEU A 88 10.49 2.76 21.10
N ALA A 89 11.24 3.71 20.52
CA ALA A 89 12.41 4.30 21.18
C ALA A 89 12.03 5.03 22.48
N ASN A 90 10.89 5.72 22.50
CA ASN A 90 10.38 6.36 23.72
C ASN A 90 10.00 5.32 24.77
N GLN A 91 9.27 4.26 24.38
CA GLN A 91 8.92 3.17 25.29
C GLN A 91 10.16 2.44 25.83
N LEU A 92 11.16 2.20 24.97
CA LEU A 92 12.42 1.56 25.34
C LEU A 92 13.18 2.39 26.38
N SER A 93 13.23 3.71 26.19
CA SER A 93 13.87 4.63 27.14
C SER A 93 13.18 4.61 28.50
N GLN A 94 11.84 4.63 28.52
CA GLN A 94 11.04 4.52 29.76
C GLN A 94 11.26 3.19 30.47
N LEU A 95 11.36 2.08 29.73
CA LEU A 95 11.65 0.76 30.29
C LEU A 95 13.08 0.69 30.83
N ALA A 96 14.05 1.25 30.12
CA ALA A 96 15.43 1.29 30.55
C ALA A 96 15.60 2.08 31.86
N ASP A 97 14.85 3.18 32.02
CA ASP A 97 14.82 3.93 33.28
C ASP A 97 14.10 3.19 34.41
N LYS A 98 12.99 2.50 34.10
CA LYS A 98 12.28 1.65 35.07
C LYS A 98 13.17 0.53 35.61
N HIS A 99 14.02 -0.04 34.77
CA HIS A 99 14.94 -1.14 35.11
C HIS A 99 16.39 -0.67 35.27
N LYS A 100 16.61 0.60 35.67
CA LYS A 100 17.96 1.20 35.72
C LYS A 100 18.96 0.41 36.56
N GLU A 101 18.55 -0.16 37.69
CA GLU A 101 19.42 -0.92 38.59
C GLU A 101 20.07 -2.12 37.89
N LEU A 102 19.33 -2.81 37.03
CA LEU A 102 19.83 -3.95 36.24
C LEU A 102 20.72 -3.50 35.06
N LEU A 103 20.55 -2.26 34.62
CA LEU A 103 21.20 -1.72 33.41
C LEU A 103 22.43 -0.85 33.72
N GLY A 104 22.92 -0.84 34.96
CA GLY A 104 24.12 -0.09 35.38
C GLY A 104 23.86 1.03 36.39
N GLY A 105 22.63 1.13 36.90
CA GLY A 105 22.22 2.09 37.92
C GLY A 105 22.29 3.55 37.46
N ASP A 106 22.51 4.44 38.42
CA ASP A 106 22.61 5.89 38.20
C ASP A 106 23.94 6.33 37.58
N GLN A 107 24.92 5.43 37.44
CA GLN A 107 26.21 5.73 36.82
C GLN A 107 26.15 5.76 35.29
N ALA A 108 25.24 4.97 34.68
CA ALA A 108 25.05 4.95 33.24
C ALA A 108 24.15 6.11 32.79
N MET A 109 24.42 6.68 31.62
CA MET A 109 23.52 7.69 31.03
C MET A 109 22.22 7.02 30.54
N PRO A 110 21.08 7.74 30.50
CA PRO A 110 19.81 7.16 30.01
C PRO A 110 19.91 6.53 28.62
N GLU A 111 20.64 7.17 27.70
CA GLU A 111 20.86 6.63 26.35
C GLU A 111 21.69 5.33 26.37
N GLU A 112 22.67 5.22 27.28
CA GLU A 112 23.50 4.02 27.43
C GLU A 112 22.68 2.85 27.99
N ARG A 113 21.78 3.12 28.94
CA ARG A 113 20.85 2.10 29.46
C ARG A 113 19.91 1.60 28.37
N ALA A 114 19.33 2.50 27.57
CA ALA A 114 18.48 2.13 26.45
C ALA A 114 19.24 1.32 25.37
N ALA A 115 20.47 1.74 25.03
CA ALA A 115 21.33 1.01 24.10
C ALA A 115 21.72 -0.37 24.63
N ARG A 116 22.00 -0.50 25.94
CA ARG A 116 22.26 -1.79 26.58
C ARG A 116 21.04 -2.70 26.52
N LEU A 117 19.85 -2.18 26.83
CA LEU A 117 18.61 -2.92 26.75
C LEU A 117 18.33 -3.40 25.31
N PHE A 118 18.60 -2.56 24.30
CA PHE A 118 18.51 -2.95 22.89
C PHE A 118 19.52 -4.04 22.51
N LYS A 119 20.77 -3.96 23.01
CA LYS A 119 21.78 -5.00 22.77
C LYS A 119 21.37 -6.36 23.34
N LEU A 120 20.72 -6.37 24.50
CA LEU A 120 20.20 -7.59 25.13
C LEU A 120 19.06 -8.21 24.30
N LEU A 121 18.25 -7.40 23.61
CA LEU A 121 17.20 -7.90 22.72
C LEU A 121 17.77 -8.83 21.65
N ALA A 122 18.87 -8.42 21.00
CA ALA A 122 19.55 -9.21 19.97
C ALA A 122 20.13 -10.54 20.47
N GLN A 123 20.29 -10.68 21.79
CA GLN A 123 20.83 -11.89 22.42
C GLN A 123 19.71 -12.81 22.96
N THR A 124 18.46 -12.33 22.97
CA THR A 124 17.34 -13.02 23.57
C THR A 124 16.90 -14.20 22.71
N THR A 125 16.72 -15.38 23.31
CA THR A 125 16.18 -16.56 22.63
C THR A 125 14.66 -16.53 22.64
N ARG A 126 14.04 -16.71 21.47
CA ARG A 126 12.58 -16.79 21.32
C ARG A 126 12.09 -18.17 21.75
N ARG A 127 10.99 -18.24 22.51
CA ARG A 127 10.41 -19.49 23.01
C ARG A 127 9.13 -19.85 22.25
N ASN A 128 8.91 -21.14 22.00
CA ASN A 128 7.70 -21.69 21.38
C ASN A 128 7.36 -21.09 20.00
N ASP A 129 8.36 -20.61 19.26
CA ASP A 129 8.13 -20.10 17.92
C ASP A 129 7.90 -21.27 16.96
N ARG A 130 6.64 -21.44 16.53
CA ARG A 130 6.22 -22.54 15.63
C ARG A 130 6.88 -22.51 14.25
N PHE A 131 7.53 -21.40 13.89
CA PHE A 131 8.24 -21.27 12.62
C PHE A 131 9.67 -21.78 12.68
N LEU A 132 10.16 -22.15 13.87
CA LEU A 132 11.47 -22.76 14.06
C LEU A 132 11.34 -24.28 13.97
N GLU A 133 12.30 -24.90 13.28
CA GLU A 133 12.45 -26.36 13.31
C GLU A 133 12.92 -26.81 14.70
N ASP A 134 12.55 -28.03 15.10
CA ASP A 134 12.91 -28.59 16.41
C ASP A 134 14.44 -28.54 16.62
N GLY A 135 14.89 -27.72 17.57
CA GLY A 135 16.30 -27.54 17.92
C GLY A 135 16.97 -26.29 17.32
N GLU A 136 16.28 -25.50 16.51
CA GLU A 136 16.80 -24.23 16.00
C GLU A 136 16.63 -23.10 17.05
N GLU A 137 17.74 -22.62 17.60
CA GLU A 137 17.74 -21.43 18.46
C GLU A 137 17.96 -20.16 17.64
N VAL A 138 16.88 -19.43 17.36
CA VAL A 138 17.00 -18.11 16.74
C VAL A 138 17.01 -17.01 17.80
N LYS A 139 18.14 -16.31 17.86
CA LYS A 139 18.35 -15.14 18.71
C LYS A 139 17.75 -13.89 18.10
N GLY A 140 17.35 -12.98 18.97
CA GLY A 140 16.84 -11.68 18.57
C GLY A 140 15.35 -11.68 18.28
N PHE A 141 14.83 -10.50 18.00
CA PHE A 141 13.42 -10.31 17.65
C PHE A 141 13.26 -9.25 16.59
N ARG A 142 13.25 -9.71 15.33
CA ARG A 142 13.26 -8.89 14.12
C ARG A 142 12.27 -7.71 14.12
N PRO A 143 11.00 -7.86 14.52
CA PRO A 143 10.07 -6.73 14.57
C PRO A 143 10.60 -5.54 15.38
N LEU A 144 11.16 -5.79 16.56
CA LEU A 144 11.71 -4.72 17.39
C LEU A 144 13.09 -4.28 16.94
N GLU A 145 13.94 -5.20 16.47
CA GLU A 145 15.25 -4.86 15.92
C GLU A 145 15.17 -3.90 14.75
N GLU A 146 14.23 -4.11 13.82
CA GLU A 146 14.04 -3.23 12.67
C GLU A 146 13.67 -1.81 13.11
N PHE A 147 12.60 -1.65 13.90
CA PHE A 147 12.10 -0.32 14.26
C PHE A 147 13.00 0.41 15.27
N LEU A 148 13.69 -0.31 16.16
CA LEU A 148 14.64 0.29 17.10
C LEU A 148 16.02 0.53 16.47
N GLY A 149 16.34 -0.18 15.39
CA GLY A 149 17.59 -0.03 14.63
C GLY A 149 17.69 1.30 13.87
N ASP A 150 16.55 1.91 13.56
CA ASP A 150 16.44 3.22 12.90
C ASP A 150 16.03 4.32 13.92
N PRO A 151 16.97 4.86 14.72
CA PRO A 151 16.65 5.83 15.76
C PRO A 151 16.12 7.14 15.16
N THR A 152 15.05 7.67 15.75
CA THR A 152 14.43 8.93 15.36
C THR A 152 14.38 9.93 16.50
N VAL A 153 14.28 11.22 16.18
CA VAL A 153 14.09 12.32 17.11
C VAL A 153 12.85 13.13 16.71
N LYS A 154 12.14 13.67 17.70
CA LYS A 154 10.98 14.54 17.43
C LYS A 154 11.43 15.98 17.19
N VAL A 155 11.16 16.51 16.00
CA VAL A 155 11.37 17.91 15.63
C VAL A 155 10.03 18.48 15.20
N ALA A 156 9.53 19.50 15.91
CA ALA A 156 8.22 20.12 15.64
C ALA A 156 7.04 19.12 15.51
N GLY A 157 7.05 18.06 16.33
CA GLY A 157 6.01 17.02 16.31
C GLY A 157 6.18 15.93 15.23
N VAL A 158 7.23 16.03 14.40
CA VAL A 158 7.55 15.06 13.35
C VAL A 158 8.75 14.20 13.78
N ASN A 159 8.67 12.88 13.58
CA ASN A 159 9.82 12.00 13.80
C ASN A 159 10.73 12.05 12.58
N VAL A 160 11.98 12.47 12.80
CA VAL A 160 13.02 12.55 11.77
C VAL A 160 14.21 11.68 12.18
N PRO A 161 15.07 11.22 11.24
CA PRO A 161 16.24 10.42 11.58
C PRO A 161 17.16 11.11 12.61
N LYS A 162 17.74 10.34 13.54
CA LYS A 162 18.69 10.86 14.56
C LYS A 162 20.05 11.19 13.95
N ASP A 163 20.47 10.52 12.88
CA ASP A 163 21.75 10.75 12.22
C ASP A 163 21.69 11.92 11.22
N ALA A 164 22.82 12.58 11.00
CA ALA A 164 22.88 13.78 10.17
C ALA A 164 22.67 13.48 8.67
N ALA A 165 23.17 12.34 8.19
CA ALA A 165 23.03 11.91 6.80
C ALA A 165 21.57 11.59 6.48
N GLY A 166 20.91 10.80 7.32
CA GLY A 166 19.49 10.47 7.23
C GLY A 166 18.60 11.71 7.29
N ARG A 167 18.93 12.72 8.11
CA ARG A 167 18.21 14.02 8.08
C ARG A 167 18.41 14.78 6.77
N ALA A 168 19.60 14.75 6.19
CA ALA A 168 19.86 15.41 4.91
C ALA A 168 19.06 14.73 3.79
N GLN A 169 19.05 13.39 3.77
CA GLN A 169 18.24 12.61 2.83
C GLN A 169 16.75 12.89 3.03
N TRP A 170 16.24 12.77 4.26
CA TRP A 170 14.84 13.03 4.58
C TRP A 170 14.37 14.41 4.10
N ARG A 171 15.19 15.46 4.31
CA ARG A 171 14.87 16.82 3.84
C ARG A 171 14.84 16.91 2.31
N THR A 172 15.79 16.24 1.65
CA THR A 172 15.88 16.20 0.19
C THR A 172 14.64 15.51 -0.39
N ASP A 173 14.27 14.34 0.14
CA ASP A 173 13.10 13.58 -0.32
C ASP A 173 11.80 14.41 -0.17
N HIS A 174 11.62 15.07 0.98
CA HIS A 174 10.44 15.91 1.23
C HIS A 174 10.39 17.14 0.31
N LEU A 175 11.54 17.78 0.07
CA LEU A 175 11.62 18.90 -0.85
C LEU A 175 11.28 18.47 -2.28
N MET A 176 11.85 17.35 -2.73
CA MET A 176 11.58 16.81 -4.08
C MET A 176 10.10 16.45 -4.24
N ALA A 177 9.50 15.75 -3.26
CA ALA A 177 8.08 15.43 -3.32
C ALA A 177 7.17 16.66 -3.31
N ALA A 178 7.53 17.70 -2.57
CA ALA A 178 6.79 18.96 -2.56
C ALA A 178 6.88 19.68 -3.93
N LEU A 179 8.07 19.68 -4.56
CA LEU A 179 8.26 20.24 -5.90
C LEU A 179 7.49 19.45 -6.97
N VAL A 180 7.57 18.11 -6.93
CA VAL A 180 6.84 17.23 -7.84
C VAL A 180 5.32 17.44 -7.69
N CYS A 181 4.81 17.51 -6.45
CA CYS A 181 3.41 17.82 -6.17
C CYS A 181 3.00 19.18 -6.75
N LEU A 182 3.81 20.21 -6.52
CA LEU A 182 3.55 21.55 -7.04
C LEU A 182 3.50 21.56 -8.57
N ILE A 183 4.43 20.89 -9.24
CA ILE A 183 4.48 20.81 -10.70
C ILE A 183 3.28 20.05 -11.25
N GLN A 184 2.96 18.86 -10.71
CA GLN A 184 1.83 18.04 -11.17
C GLN A 184 0.47 18.70 -10.94
N VAL A 185 0.35 19.56 -9.92
CA VAL A 185 -0.87 20.33 -9.70
C VAL A 185 -0.92 21.57 -10.59
N VAL A 186 0.12 22.40 -10.57
CA VAL A 186 0.08 23.74 -11.17
C VAL A 186 0.35 23.71 -12.67
N ALA A 187 1.32 22.94 -13.15
CA ALA A 187 1.72 23.00 -14.56
C ALA A 187 0.60 22.56 -15.52
N PRO A 188 -0.11 21.42 -15.32
CA PRO A 188 -1.23 21.05 -16.19
C PRO A 188 -2.35 22.08 -16.21
N ILE A 189 -2.65 22.70 -15.07
CA ILE A 189 -3.66 23.76 -14.97
C ILE A 189 -3.21 24.99 -15.76
N LEU A 190 -1.96 25.42 -15.60
CA LEU A 190 -1.44 26.58 -16.33
C LEU A 190 -1.43 26.34 -17.84
N VAL A 191 -1.02 25.16 -18.29
CA VAL A 191 -1.05 24.79 -19.71
C VAL A 191 -2.49 24.78 -20.23
N PHE A 192 -3.41 24.12 -19.52
CA PHE A 192 -4.83 24.13 -19.88
C PHE A 192 -5.40 25.56 -19.96
N VAL A 193 -5.18 26.37 -18.94
CA VAL A 193 -5.69 27.76 -18.89
C VAL A 193 -5.08 28.60 -20.01
N HIS A 194 -3.77 28.51 -20.21
CA HIS A 194 -3.09 29.24 -21.28
C HIS A 194 -3.71 28.91 -22.65
N ASN A 195 -3.86 27.62 -22.96
CA ASN A 195 -4.44 27.19 -24.24
C ASN A 195 -5.93 27.47 -24.35
N TRP A 196 -6.65 27.45 -23.24
CA TRP A 196 -8.06 27.84 -23.23
C TRP A 196 -8.26 29.30 -23.67
N TYR A 197 -7.33 30.18 -23.28
CA TYR A 197 -7.38 31.61 -23.60
C TYR A 197 -6.63 32.00 -24.89
N LYS A 198 -5.90 31.09 -25.56
CA LYS A 198 -5.33 31.33 -26.89
C LYS A 198 -6.42 31.75 -27.88
N GLU A 199 -6.10 32.69 -28.77
CA GLU A 199 -7.06 33.20 -29.76
C GLU A 199 -7.45 32.13 -30.78
N GLU A 200 -6.57 31.15 -31.03
CA GLU A 200 -6.84 30.04 -31.93
C GLU A 200 -7.76 28.96 -31.33
N ASN A 201 -8.14 29.05 -30.04
CA ASN A 201 -8.98 28.03 -29.40
C ASN A 201 -10.41 28.04 -29.95
N GLN A 202 -10.68 27.13 -30.88
CA GLN A 202 -11.99 27.01 -31.53
C GLN A 202 -13.09 26.50 -30.58
N LEU A 203 -12.75 25.84 -29.47
CA LEU A 203 -13.72 25.39 -28.47
C LEU A 203 -14.36 26.55 -27.69
N ARG A 204 -13.70 27.72 -27.65
CA ARG A 204 -14.21 28.91 -26.95
C ARG A 204 -15.44 29.51 -27.64
N ASP A 205 -15.56 29.34 -28.96
CA ASP A 205 -16.69 29.81 -29.76
C ASP A 205 -17.33 28.61 -30.49
N PRO A 206 -18.13 27.80 -29.79
CA PRO A 206 -18.74 26.61 -30.38
C PRO A 206 -19.64 26.96 -31.57
N ALA A 207 -20.23 28.16 -31.60
CA ALA A 207 -21.03 28.60 -32.73
C ALA A 207 -20.18 28.80 -33.99
N LYS A 208 -18.95 29.31 -33.88
CA LYS A 208 -18.01 29.33 -35.01
C LYS A 208 -17.55 27.93 -35.40
N LEU A 209 -17.24 27.08 -34.42
CA LEU A 209 -16.83 25.69 -34.64
C LEU A 209 -17.87 24.91 -35.47
N PHE A 210 -19.14 24.95 -35.04
CA PHE A 210 -20.23 24.26 -35.75
C PHE A 210 -20.54 24.89 -37.10
N LYS A 211 -20.30 26.20 -37.29
CA LYS A 211 -20.44 26.86 -38.60
C LYS A 211 -19.33 26.51 -39.58
N SER A 212 -18.11 26.23 -39.09
CA SER A 212 -16.98 25.78 -39.92
C SER A 212 -16.99 24.29 -40.22
N LEU A 213 -17.94 23.52 -39.67
CA LEU A 213 -18.11 22.11 -39.97
C LEU A 213 -19.08 21.95 -41.14
N THR A 214 -18.64 22.19 -42.38
CA THR A 214 -19.40 21.71 -43.53
C THR A 214 -19.18 20.20 -43.72
N VAL A 215 -20.19 19.45 -44.18
CA VAL A 215 -20.07 17.99 -44.39
C VAL A 215 -18.92 17.64 -45.35
N SER A 216 -18.60 18.54 -46.28
CA SER A 216 -17.44 18.41 -47.17
C SER A 216 -16.11 18.57 -46.44
N GLU A 217 -16.00 19.51 -45.49
CA GLU A 217 -14.78 19.71 -44.68
C GLU A 217 -14.61 18.61 -43.62
N ALA A 218 -15.71 18.13 -43.04
CA ALA A 218 -15.69 17.02 -42.07
C ALA A 218 -15.25 15.67 -42.67
N MET A 219 -15.35 15.51 -44.00
CA MET A 219 -14.96 14.28 -44.72
C MET A 219 -13.70 14.45 -45.57
N CYS A 220 -13.23 15.68 -45.81
CA CYS A 220 -11.98 15.94 -46.51
C CYS A 220 -10.90 16.26 -45.49
N LEU A 221 -9.96 15.32 -45.30
CA LEU A 221 -8.71 15.56 -44.57
C LEU A 221 -7.93 16.68 -45.31
N GLY A 222 -8.15 17.95 -45.01
CA GLY A 222 -7.44 19.10 -45.57
C GLY A 222 -7.32 19.22 -47.09
N GLY A 223 -6.96 20.41 -47.57
CA GLY A 223 -6.57 20.61 -48.97
C GLY A 223 -5.15 20.12 -49.26
N ASP A 224 -4.28 20.12 -48.24
CA ASP A 224 -2.85 19.90 -48.35
C ASP A 224 -2.39 18.63 -47.63
N VAL A 225 -1.37 17.96 -48.19
CA VAL A 225 -0.75 16.76 -47.60
C VAL A 225 -0.23 17.02 -46.17
N SER A 226 0.24 18.25 -45.89
CA SER A 226 0.70 18.61 -44.54
C SER A 226 -0.44 18.60 -43.52
N ALA A 227 -1.61 19.13 -43.88
CA ALA A 227 -2.80 19.11 -43.02
C ALA A 227 -3.29 17.67 -42.79
N GLN A 228 -3.30 16.85 -43.85
CA GLN A 228 -3.61 15.42 -43.76
C GLN A 228 -2.73 14.67 -42.77
N LEU A 229 -1.41 14.86 -42.87
CA LEU A 229 -0.43 14.22 -42.00
C LEU A 229 -0.55 14.75 -40.56
N THR A 230 -0.83 16.03 -40.38
CA THR A 230 -1.02 16.66 -39.06
C THR A 230 -2.27 16.14 -38.37
N THR A 231 -3.40 16.07 -39.08
CA THR A 231 -4.65 15.47 -38.56
C THR A 231 -4.44 14.00 -38.19
N LEU A 232 -3.84 13.21 -39.08
CA LEU A 232 -3.56 11.80 -38.83
C LEU A 232 -2.65 11.60 -37.62
N MET A 233 -1.55 12.36 -37.54
CA MET A 233 -0.62 12.31 -36.42
C MET A 233 -1.29 12.73 -35.11
N GLY A 234 -2.07 13.81 -35.13
CA GLY A 234 -2.85 14.28 -33.98
C GLY A 234 -3.81 13.21 -33.47
N THR A 235 -4.60 12.58 -34.36
CA THR A 235 -5.50 11.48 -33.98
C THR A 235 -4.73 10.32 -33.35
N MET A 236 -3.64 9.87 -33.98
CA MET A 236 -2.82 8.77 -33.44
C MET A 236 -2.24 9.12 -32.07
N MET A 237 -1.69 10.32 -31.90
CA MET A 237 -1.13 10.77 -30.63
C MET A 237 -2.20 10.94 -29.55
N LEU A 238 -3.40 11.43 -29.89
CA LEU A 238 -4.52 11.49 -28.95
C LEU A 238 -4.90 10.09 -28.44
N VAL A 239 -4.98 9.11 -29.34
CA VAL A 239 -5.28 7.72 -28.95
C VAL A 239 -4.17 7.19 -28.04
N VAL A 240 -2.90 7.35 -28.41
CA VAL A 240 -1.77 6.84 -27.63
C VAL A 240 -1.70 7.50 -26.25
N VAL A 241 -1.71 8.83 -26.18
CA VAL A 241 -1.56 9.57 -24.92
C VAL A 241 -2.75 9.30 -24.00
N ASN A 242 -3.99 9.35 -24.50
CA ASN A 242 -5.16 9.02 -23.67
C ASN A 242 -5.14 7.56 -23.21
N SER A 243 -4.62 6.62 -24.02
CA SER A 243 -4.46 5.23 -23.59
C SER A 243 -3.45 5.10 -22.44
N ILE A 244 -2.32 5.81 -22.51
CA ILE A 244 -1.32 5.83 -21.43
C ILE A 244 -1.95 6.36 -20.13
N ILE A 245 -2.62 7.51 -20.19
CA ILE A 245 -3.23 8.15 -19.02
C ILE A 245 -4.38 7.29 -18.46
N LEU A 246 -5.20 6.69 -19.32
CA LEU A 246 -6.29 5.80 -18.90
C LEU A 246 -5.75 4.53 -18.22
N ASN A 247 -4.74 3.88 -18.82
CA ASN A 247 -4.11 2.69 -18.24
C ASN A 247 -3.48 3.00 -16.87
N TYR A 248 -2.82 4.15 -16.74
CA TYR A 248 -2.30 4.61 -15.45
C TYR A 248 -3.42 4.85 -14.43
N ALA A 249 -4.50 5.53 -14.80
CA ALA A 249 -5.62 5.78 -13.89
C ALA A 249 -6.29 4.48 -13.43
N GLN A 250 -6.37 3.46 -14.29
CA GLN A 250 -6.83 2.12 -13.92
C GLN A 250 -5.86 1.43 -12.95
N ALA A 251 -4.55 1.50 -13.19
CA ALA A 251 -3.55 0.99 -12.25
C ALA A 251 -3.63 1.72 -10.89
N GLU A 252 -3.86 3.03 -10.89
CA GLU A 252 -4.05 3.82 -9.67
C GLU A 252 -5.34 3.46 -8.92
N GLN A 253 -6.40 3.09 -9.63
CA GLN A 253 -7.62 2.56 -9.03
C GLN A 253 -7.35 1.24 -8.30
N GLU A 254 -6.64 0.30 -8.92
CA GLU A 254 -6.21 -0.95 -8.28
C GLU A 254 -5.27 -0.69 -7.09
N ASN A 255 -4.33 0.24 -7.25
CA ASN A 255 -3.42 0.64 -6.18
C ASN A 255 -4.16 1.25 -5.00
N ALA A 256 -5.22 2.04 -5.22
CA ALA A 256 -6.07 2.58 -4.16
C ALA A 256 -6.73 1.48 -3.33
N GLU A 257 -7.14 0.37 -3.94
CA GLU A 257 -7.66 -0.77 -3.18
C GLU A 257 -6.59 -1.43 -2.31
N LYS A 258 -5.37 -1.60 -2.86
CA LYS A 258 -4.22 -2.16 -2.12
C LYS A 258 -3.79 -1.24 -0.96
N LEU A 259 -3.74 0.07 -1.19
CA LEU A 259 -3.37 1.09 -0.19
C LEU A 259 -4.29 1.08 1.03
N GLY A 260 -5.55 0.70 0.87
CA GLY A 260 -6.51 0.60 1.97
C GLY A 260 -6.10 -0.41 3.04
N ARG A 261 -5.25 -1.36 2.68
CA ARG A 261 -4.87 -2.48 3.56
C ARG A 261 -3.53 -2.23 4.25
N ILE A 262 -2.80 -1.18 3.88
CA ILE A 262 -1.43 -0.94 4.35
C ILE A 262 -1.41 0.35 5.20
N PRO A 263 -0.82 0.33 6.41
CA PRO A 263 -0.66 1.53 7.19
C PRO A 263 0.35 2.48 6.53
N LEU A 264 -0.13 3.63 6.09
CA LEU A 264 0.67 4.71 5.49
C LEU A 264 0.29 6.05 6.10
N ASP A 265 1.17 7.03 5.96
CA ASP A 265 0.83 8.39 6.35
C ASP A 265 -0.27 8.96 5.45
N ASN A 266 -1.34 9.44 6.09
CA ASN A 266 -2.52 9.86 5.38
C ASN A 266 -2.37 11.19 4.62
N PHE A 267 -1.44 12.06 5.02
CA PHE A 267 -1.23 13.32 4.30
C PHE A 267 -0.62 13.02 2.93
N TRP A 268 0.43 12.21 2.90
CA TRP A 268 1.07 11.80 1.65
C TRP A 268 0.15 10.96 0.75
N LEU A 269 -0.70 10.09 1.32
CA LEU A 269 -1.71 9.38 0.55
C LEU A 269 -2.66 10.35 -0.16
N LEU A 270 -3.18 11.36 0.55
CA LEU A 270 -4.08 12.36 -0.04
C LEU A 270 -3.37 13.20 -1.10
N CYS A 271 -2.12 13.62 -0.85
CA CYS A 271 -1.31 14.34 -1.82
C CYS A 271 -1.13 13.51 -3.10
N SER A 272 -0.81 12.22 -2.99
CA SER A 272 -0.69 11.32 -4.14
C SER A 272 -1.98 11.29 -4.96
N THR A 273 -3.12 11.00 -4.32
CA THR A 273 -4.41 10.89 -5.00
C THR A 273 -4.78 12.20 -5.69
N VAL A 274 -4.66 13.34 -4.99
CA VAL A 274 -5.08 14.64 -5.54
C VAL A 274 -4.14 15.11 -6.64
N ALA A 275 -2.82 15.04 -6.45
CA ALA A 275 -1.85 15.50 -7.45
C ALA A 275 -1.95 14.68 -8.73
N ASN A 276 -1.98 13.35 -8.62
CA ASN A 276 -2.01 12.45 -9.77
C ASN A 276 -3.35 12.53 -10.51
N ALA A 277 -4.48 12.52 -9.78
CA ALA A 277 -5.80 12.69 -10.40
C ALA A 277 -5.93 14.04 -11.12
N ASN A 278 -5.48 15.13 -10.50
CA ASN A 278 -5.46 16.45 -11.11
C ASN A 278 -4.61 16.45 -12.39
N CYS A 279 -3.43 15.85 -12.34
CA CYS A 279 -2.53 15.76 -13.48
C CYS A 279 -3.19 15.00 -14.64
N CYS A 280 -3.75 13.81 -14.39
CA CYS A 280 -4.47 13.03 -15.40
C CYS A 280 -5.58 13.84 -16.07
N VAL A 281 -6.43 14.50 -15.27
CA VAL A 281 -7.57 15.27 -15.76
C VAL A 281 -7.10 16.43 -16.64
N PHE A 282 -6.21 17.28 -16.13
CA PHE A 282 -5.83 18.51 -16.83
C PHE A 282 -4.90 18.25 -18.01
N VAL A 283 -4.04 17.23 -17.95
CA VAL A 283 -3.25 16.82 -19.13
C VAL A 283 -4.18 16.35 -20.23
N THR A 284 -5.12 15.43 -19.93
CA THR A 284 -6.09 14.96 -20.93
C THR A 284 -6.93 16.09 -21.54
N LEU A 285 -7.29 17.12 -20.76
CA LEU A 285 -8.01 18.29 -21.26
C LEU A 285 -7.12 19.26 -22.05
N ALA A 286 -5.83 19.35 -21.72
CA ALA A 286 -4.88 20.26 -22.36
C ALA A 286 -4.41 19.78 -23.74
N ILE A 287 -4.21 18.47 -23.91
CA ILE A 287 -3.72 17.88 -25.18
C ILE A 287 -4.53 18.33 -26.41
N PRO A 288 -5.87 18.22 -26.45
CA PRO A 288 -6.62 18.64 -27.64
C PRO A 288 -6.44 20.13 -27.93
N LEU A 289 -6.39 20.96 -26.89
CA LEU A 289 -6.19 22.40 -27.02
C LEU A 289 -4.81 22.74 -27.59
N GLU A 290 -3.76 22.04 -27.16
CA GLU A 290 -2.42 22.21 -27.72
C GLU A 290 -2.38 21.78 -29.18
N PHE A 291 -2.89 20.58 -29.48
CA PHE A 291 -2.79 20.04 -30.83
C PHE A 291 -3.49 20.93 -31.85
N TRP A 292 -4.62 21.57 -31.49
CA TRP A 292 -5.34 22.47 -32.39
C TRP A 292 -4.55 23.72 -32.77
N SER A 293 -3.56 24.10 -31.97
CA SER A 293 -2.69 25.23 -32.27
C SER A 293 -1.45 24.87 -33.08
N GLU A 294 -1.25 23.59 -33.41
CA GLU A 294 -0.04 23.12 -34.09
C GLU A 294 -0.23 22.95 -35.60
N ASP A 295 0.65 23.58 -36.38
CA ASP A 295 0.62 23.57 -37.85
C ASP A 295 1.34 22.35 -38.47
N GLY A 296 1.90 21.47 -37.64
CA GLY A 296 2.69 20.35 -38.14
C GLY A 296 2.83 19.17 -37.18
N PRO A 297 3.15 17.97 -37.70
CA PRO A 297 3.21 16.74 -36.91
C PRO A 297 4.33 16.76 -35.87
N THR A 298 5.42 17.48 -36.11
CA THR A 298 6.53 17.61 -35.15
C THR A 298 6.10 18.36 -33.89
N GLY A 299 5.32 19.42 -34.03
CA GLY A 299 4.80 20.20 -32.90
C GLY A 299 3.87 19.37 -32.01
N ILE A 300 2.96 18.62 -32.63
CA ILE A 300 2.09 17.64 -31.95
C ILE A 300 2.90 16.65 -31.12
N ILE A 301 3.93 16.03 -31.71
CA ILE A 301 4.76 15.04 -31.01
C ILE A 301 5.52 15.69 -29.84
N MET A 302 6.13 16.86 -30.06
CA MET A 302 6.90 17.56 -29.02
C MET A 302 6.01 17.99 -27.84
N ASN A 303 4.83 18.54 -28.11
CA ASN A 303 3.90 18.96 -27.06
C ASN A 303 3.32 17.76 -26.31
N ALA A 304 3.02 16.67 -27.02
CA ALA A 304 2.58 15.41 -26.39
C ALA A 304 3.64 14.87 -25.44
N MET A 305 4.92 14.85 -25.86
CA MET A 305 6.02 14.41 -25.01
C MET A 305 6.23 15.33 -23.80
N ALA A 306 6.11 16.65 -23.97
CA ALA A 306 6.21 17.60 -22.86
C ALA A 306 5.09 17.39 -21.82
N LEU A 307 3.86 17.16 -22.28
CA LEU A 307 2.72 16.88 -21.41
C LEU A 307 2.84 15.52 -20.71
N LEU A 308 3.28 14.48 -21.43
CA LEU A 308 3.57 13.17 -20.86
C LEU A 308 4.72 13.23 -19.84
N PHE A 309 5.74 14.06 -20.09
CA PHE A 309 6.80 14.29 -19.12
C PHE A 309 6.28 14.94 -17.83
N ILE A 310 5.37 15.93 -17.96
CA ILE A 310 4.71 16.52 -16.78
C ILE A 310 3.90 15.46 -16.01
N PHE A 311 3.14 14.65 -16.75
CA PHE A 311 2.34 13.56 -16.22
C PHE A 311 3.19 12.54 -15.46
N SER A 312 4.30 12.11 -16.04
CA SER A 312 5.20 11.12 -15.45
C SER A 312 6.09 11.68 -14.33
N PHE A 313 5.94 12.90 -13.82
CA PHE A 313 6.86 13.42 -12.79
C PHE A 313 6.85 12.65 -11.46
N ASP A 314 5.72 12.09 -11.03
CA ASP A 314 5.68 11.24 -9.83
C ASP A 314 6.28 9.86 -10.09
N ASP A 315 6.21 9.38 -11.33
CA ASP A 315 6.75 8.09 -11.77
C ASP A 315 8.18 8.18 -12.33
N LEU A 316 8.66 9.40 -12.62
CA LEU A 316 10.07 9.73 -12.65
C LEU A 316 10.68 9.56 -11.27
N SER A 317 9.86 9.33 -10.23
CA SER A 317 10.37 8.75 -9.02
C SER A 317 10.65 7.27 -9.11
N SER A 318 10.34 6.51 -10.16
CA SER A 318 10.91 5.17 -10.47
C SER A 318 12.36 5.30 -10.98
N ASP A 319 12.64 6.34 -11.75
CA ASP A 319 13.99 6.75 -12.13
C ASP A 319 14.72 7.55 -11.02
N ALA A 320 14.01 8.35 -10.21
CA ALA A 320 14.51 8.97 -8.98
C ALA A 320 14.49 7.99 -7.80
N PHE A 321 13.80 6.88 -7.94
CA PHE A 321 14.01 5.68 -7.15
C PHE A 321 15.36 5.08 -7.55
N GLY A 322 15.81 5.24 -8.80
CA GLY A 322 17.21 5.11 -9.18
C GLY A 322 18.13 6.07 -8.41
N TYR A 323 17.70 7.32 -8.15
CA TYR A 323 18.40 8.23 -7.21
C TYR A 323 18.37 7.74 -5.75
N LEU A 324 17.32 7.01 -5.35
CA LEU A 324 17.22 6.31 -4.05
C LEU A 324 17.79 4.87 -4.06
N GLY A 325 18.23 4.36 -5.22
CA GLY A 325 18.66 2.99 -5.45
C GLY A 325 17.61 1.86 -5.30
N LYS A 326 16.30 2.09 -5.48
CA LYS A 326 15.24 1.09 -5.22
C LYS A 326 14.22 0.94 -6.34
N ASP A 327 14.09 -0.23 -6.95
CA ASP A 327 12.98 -0.48 -7.89
C ASP A 327 11.61 -0.67 -7.19
N ASP A 328 10.54 -0.72 -7.98
CA ASP A 328 9.16 -0.96 -7.53
C ASP A 328 9.01 -2.28 -6.76
N ALA A 329 9.69 -3.34 -7.21
CA ALA A 329 9.69 -4.63 -6.53
C ALA A 329 10.31 -4.52 -5.12
N THR A 330 11.38 -3.73 -4.96
CA THR A 330 11.99 -3.44 -3.66
C THR A 330 11.03 -2.67 -2.77
N PHE A 331 10.38 -1.63 -3.29
CA PHE A 331 9.38 -0.88 -2.52
C PHE A 331 8.22 -1.77 -2.05
N GLN A 332 7.65 -2.58 -2.94
CA GLN A 332 6.56 -3.50 -2.61
C GLN A 332 6.97 -4.54 -1.56
N ARG A 333 8.20 -5.07 -1.65
CA ARG A 333 8.78 -5.96 -0.64
C ARG A 333 8.91 -5.26 0.71
N GLU A 334 9.42 -4.03 0.74
CA GLU A 334 9.54 -3.24 1.98
C GLU A 334 8.18 -2.96 2.63
N LEU A 335 7.16 -2.63 1.83
CA LEU A 335 5.80 -2.46 2.33
C LEU A 335 5.24 -3.74 2.95
N CYS A 336 5.35 -4.86 2.23
CA CYS A 336 4.89 -6.16 2.72
C CYS A 336 5.64 -6.61 3.98
N TRP A 337 6.95 -6.38 4.00
CA TRP A 337 7.81 -6.66 5.15
C TRP A 337 7.39 -5.83 6.36
N ASN A 338 7.22 -4.52 6.21
CA ASN A 338 6.77 -3.65 7.29
C ASN A 338 5.38 -4.04 7.81
N TYR A 339 4.46 -4.43 6.93
CA TYR A 339 3.16 -4.95 7.34
C TYR A 339 3.29 -6.20 8.21
N ALA A 340 4.15 -7.15 7.80
CA ALA A 340 4.44 -8.34 8.58
C ALA A 340 5.09 -8.01 9.94
N LEU A 341 6.06 -7.09 9.98
CA LEU A 341 6.67 -6.65 11.23
C LEU A 341 5.64 -6.04 12.18
N LEU A 342 4.73 -5.19 11.69
CA LEU A 342 3.71 -4.55 12.53
C LEU A 342 2.72 -5.53 13.14
N SER A 343 2.40 -6.61 12.42
CA SER A 343 1.51 -7.66 12.92
C SER A 343 2.09 -8.46 14.10
N HIS A 344 3.42 -8.49 14.23
CA HIS A 344 4.13 -9.15 15.32
C HIS A 344 4.75 -8.18 16.33
N CYS A 345 4.84 -6.90 15.99
CA CYS A 345 5.43 -5.91 16.87
C CYS A 345 4.45 -5.61 18.02
N PRO A 346 4.86 -5.74 19.29
CA PRO A 346 4.01 -5.39 20.41
C PRO A 346 3.65 -3.90 20.37
N LEU A 347 2.41 -3.58 20.74
CA LEU A 347 1.96 -2.21 20.88
C LEU A 347 2.60 -1.54 22.11
N GLN A 348 2.77 -2.31 23.19
CA GLN A 348 3.44 -1.92 24.42
C GLN A 348 4.66 -2.80 24.65
N LEU A 349 5.87 -2.23 24.64
CA LEU A 349 7.11 -2.97 24.86
C LEU A 349 7.14 -3.68 26.22
N GLY A 350 6.49 -3.10 27.23
CA GLY A 350 6.37 -3.71 28.55
C GLY A 350 5.64 -5.06 28.56
N ASP A 351 4.85 -5.37 27.53
CA ASP A 351 4.20 -6.68 27.40
C ASP A 351 5.21 -7.81 27.11
N VAL A 352 6.41 -7.52 26.59
CA VAL A 352 7.45 -8.54 26.31
C VAL A 352 8.66 -8.42 27.24
N VAL A 353 8.51 -7.68 28.34
CA VAL A 353 9.54 -7.50 29.35
C VAL A 353 9.14 -8.24 30.62
N ASN A 354 10.04 -9.09 31.12
CA ASN A 354 9.88 -9.78 32.38
C ASN A 354 10.03 -8.79 33.55
N ALA A 355 8.93 -8.46 34.20
CA ALA A 355 8.91 -7.55 35.34
C ALA A 355 9.64 -8.11 36.57
N GLU A 356 9.81 -9.43 36.66
CA GLU A 356 10.44 -10.15 37.76
C GLU A 356 11.92 -10.49 37.49
N ALA A 357 12.49 -9.95 36.40
CA ALA A 357 13.88 -10.19 36.04
C ALA A 357 14.83 -9.74 37.17
N THR A 358 15.73 -10.64 37.59
CA THR A 358 16.78 -10.36 38.58
C THR A 358 18.12 -10.05 37.92
N GLN A 359 18.27 -10.41 36.64
CA GLN A 359 19.44 -10.17 35.81
C GLN A 359 19.02 -9.42 34.55
N ALA A 360 19.96 -8.70 33.93
CA ALA A 360 19.66 -7.90 32.75
C ALA A 360 19.32 -8.81 31.54
N GLU A 361 19.95 -9.96 31.47
CA GLU A 361 19.80 -10.97 30.43
C GLU A 361 18.39 -11.58 30.41
N ASP A 362 17.70 -11.58 31.55
CA ASP A 362 16.35 -12.12 31.71
C ASP A 362 15.24 -11.08 31.45
N LEU A 363 15.60 -9.83 31.12
CA LEU A 363 14.63 -8.75 30.93
C LEU A 363 13.69 -9.00 29.76
N TRP A 364 14.19 -9.51 28.65
CA TRP A 364 13.35 -9.80 27.49
C TRP A 364 12.79 -11.22 27.58
N GLN A 365 11.47 -11.33 27.51
CA GLN A 365 10.77 -12.60 27.49
C GLN A 365 9.84 -12.65 26.29
N ILE A 366 10.30 -13.30 25.23
CA ILE A 366 9.60 -13.40 23.95
C ILE A 366 9.14 -14.83 23.77
N SER A 367 7.84 -15.05 23.91
CA SER A 367 7.22 -16.35 23.71
C SER A 367 6.00 -16.26 22.82
N TYR A 368 5.69 -17.36 22.15
CA TYR A 368 4.50 -17.51 21.34
C TYR A 368 3.57 -18.57 21.91
N ASP A 369 2.28 -18.43 21.67
CA ASP A 369 1.30 -19.47 21.98
C ASP A 369 1.25 -20.55 20.88
N GLY A 370 0.48 -21.62 21.10
CA GLY A 370 0.30 -22.69 20.11
C GLY A 370 -0.35 -22.24 18.79
N GLN A 371 -0.92 -21.02 18.74
CA GLN A 371 -1.49 -20.41 17.54
C GLN A 371 -0.49 -19.48 16.83
N GLY A 372 0.75 -19.35 17.35
CA GLY A 372 1.78 -18.47 16.82
C GLY A 372 1.56 -16.99 17.13
N ARG A 373 0.76 -16.66 18.15
CA ARG A 373 0.55 -15.28 18.62
C ARG A 373 1.57 -14.96 19.70
N LEU A 374 2.12 -13.74 19.64
CA LEU A 374 3.04 -13.24 20.66
C LEU A 374 2.30 -13.21 22.02
N GLN A 375 2.92 -13.75 23.06
CA GLN A 375 2.38 -13.74 24.42
C GLN A 375 2.98 -12.61 25.25
N LYS A 376 2.23 -12.19 26.27
CA LYS A 376 2.75 -11.30 27.30
C LYS A 376 3.73 -12.04 28.20
N ALA A 377 4.78 -11.36 28.64
CA ALA A 377 5.71 -11.84 29.65
C ALA A 377 5.01 -12.03 31.00
N GLY A 378 5.49 -12.99 31.79
CA GLY A 378 4.91 -13.37 33.08
C GLY A 378 4.10 -14.68 33.07
N PRO A 379 3.70 -15.17 34.26
CA PRO A 379 3.06 -16.48 34.43
C PRO A 379 1.62 -16.53 33.89
N ASP A 380 0.89 -15.42 33.93
CA ASP A 380 -0.49 -15.30 33.46
C ASP A 380 -0.59 -14.83 31.99
N GLY A 381 0.51 -14.97 31.23
CA GLY A 381 0.73 -14.32 29.94
C GLY A 381 -0.32 -14.65 28.88
N GLY A 382 -1.37 -13.82 28.78
CA GLY A 382 -2.32 -13.81 27.67
C GLY A 382 -1.68 -13.34 26.35
N PRO A 383 -2.45 -13.30 25.25
CA PRO A 383 -1.95 -12.78 23.97
C PRO A 383 -1.56 -11.30 24.10
N CYS A 384 -0.40 -10.95 23.55
CA CYS A 384 0.06 -9.58 23.44
C CYS A 384 -0.72 -8.84 22.35
N THR A 385 -1.09 -7.59 22.62
CA THR A 385 -1.69 -6.72 21.61
C THR A 385 -0.57 -6.20 20.71
N THR A 386 -0.62 -6.52 19.42
CA THR A 386 0.34 -6.03 18.44
C THR A 386 -0.14 -4.73 17.79
N ARG A 387 0.75 -4.07 17.02
CA ARG A 387 0.44 -2.79 16.36
C ARG A 387 -0.58 -2.93 15.25
N LEU A 388 -0.72 -4.12 14.70
CA LEU A 388 -1.69 -4.46 13.68
C LEU A 388 -2.41 -5.76 14.09
N THR A 389 -3.69 -5.64 14.44
CA THR A 389 -4.54 -6.77 14.84
C THR A 389 -5.72 -6.91 13.89
N LEU A 390 -6.35 -8.08 13.88
CA LEU A 390 -7.68 -8.19 13.30
C LEU A 390 -8.66 -7.28 14.02
N ALA A 391 -9.59 -6.67 13.28
CA ALA A 391 -10.80 -6.17 13.88
C ALA A 391 -11.58 -7.35 14.48
N ALA A 392 -12.10 -7.17 15.69
CA ALA A 392 -13.02 -8.16 16.24
C ALA A 392 -14.24 -8.28 15.31
N GLU A 393 -14.67 -9.51 15.03
CA GLU A 393 -15.90 -9.77 14.28
C GLU A 393 -17.07 -9.12 15.04
N GLY A 394 -17.51 -7.95 14.59
CA GLY A 394 -18.71 -7.30 15.10
C GLY A 394 -19.96 -7.84 14.41
N GLU A 395 -21.15 -7.63 15.01
CA GLU A 395 -22.44 -8.04 14.42
C GLU A 395 -22.71 -7.46 13.03
N ALA A 396 -22.04 -6.35 12.67
CA ALA A 396 -22.10 -5.72 11.35
C ALA A 396 -21.09 -6.28 10.33
N SER A 397 -20.27 -7.25 10.70
CA SER A 397 -19.31 -7.87 9.78
C SER A 397 -20.10 -8.68 8.74
N PRO A 398 -19.89 -8.45 7.43
CA PRO A 398 -20.60 -9.22 6.41
C PRO A 398 -20.31 -10.71 6.62
N LEU A 399 -21.39 -11.51 6.72
CA LEU A 399 -21.27 -12.96 6.77
C LEU A 399 -20.54 -13.39 5.49
N VAL A 400 -19.32 -13.93 5.64
CA VAL A 400 -18.53 -14.45 4.53
C VAL A 400 -19.32 -15.60 3.89
N THR A 401 -19.98 -15.31 2.77
CA THR A 401 -20.69 -16.31 1.96
C THR A 401 -19.64 -17.22 1.35
N LYS A 402 -19.56 -18.45 1.88
CA LYS A 402 -18.75 -19.55 1.35
C LYS A 402 -19.13 -19.80 -0.12
N GLY A 403 -18.42 -19.21 -1.07
CA GLY A 403 -18.68 -19.47 -2.49
C GLY A 403 -18.10 -18.42 -3.46
N GLU A 404 -17.91 -17.18 -3.01
CA GLU A 404 -17.20 -16.17 -3.79
C GLU A 404 -15.77 -16.06 -3.26
N GLU A 405 -14.79 -16.44 -4.10
CA GLU A 405 -13.36 -16.22 -3.88
C GLU A 405 -12.98 -14.72 -3.91
N ASP A 406 -13.97 -13.81 -3.91
CA ASP A 406 -13.77 -12.38 -3.76
C ASP A 406 -13.30 -12.06 -2.34
N VAL A 407 -11.98 -12.14 -2.18
CA VAL A 407 -11.01 -11.21 -1.56
C VAL A 407 -11.54 -10.18 -0.54
N ASN A 408 -12.54 -10.51 0.27
CA ASN A 408 -12.88 -9.76 1.46
C ASN A 408 -11.87 -10.13 2.56
N LEU A 409 -10.67 -9.56 2.43
CA LEU A 409 -9.67 -9.62 3.48
C LEU A 409 -10.28 -8.99 4.75
N PRO A 410 -10.10 -9.63 5.91
CA PRO A 410 -10.70 -9.16 7.14
C PRO A 410 -10.18 -7.76 7.48
N GLU A 411 -11.07 -6.91 7.99
CA GLU A 411 -10.69 -5.58 8.45
C GLU A 411 -9.59 -5.69 9.51
N THR A 412 -8.60 -4.80 9.44
CA THR A 412 -7.53 -4.73 10.44
C THR A 412 -7.61 -3.44 11.24
N CYS A 413 -7.31 -3.56 12.52
CA CYS A 413 -7.12 -2.45 13.44
C CYS A 413 -5.62 -2.16 13.57
N TYR A 414 -5.26 -0.91 13.34
CA TYR A 414 -3.89 -0.44 13.37
C TYR A 414 -3.71 0.66 14.43
N ARG A 415 -2.64 0.57 15.22
CA ARG A 415 -2.28 1.56 16.26
C ARG A 415 -0.77 1.83 16.29
N VAL A 416 -0.42 3.12 16.36
CA VAL A 416 0.96 3.58 16.55
C VAL A 416 1.35 3.65 18.02
N THR A 417 0.43 3.94 18.94
CA THR A 417 0.77 4.03 20.36
C THR A 417 -0.35 3.39 21.20
N PRO A 418 -0.08 2.87 22.40
CA PRO A 418 -1.08 2.22 23.24
C PRO A 418 -2.34 3.07 23.49
N GLY A 419 -2.15 4.36 23.77
CA GLY A 419 -3.23 5.34 23.97
C GLY A 419 -3.64 6.11 22.72
N GLY A 420 -3.10 5.74 21.56
CA GLY A 420 -3.34 6.42 20.29
C GLY A 420 -4.69 6.07 19.66
N PRO A 421 -5.13 6.84 18.66
CA PRO A 421 -6.34 6.53 17.91
C PRO A 421 -6.21 5.20 17.17
N VAL A 422 -7.28 4.41 17.20
CA VAL A 422 -7.40 3.18 16.41
C VAL A 422 -7.76 3.55 14.98
N ARG A 423 -6.93 3.15 14.03
CA ARG A 423 -7.27 3.27 12.60
C ARG A 423 -7.77 1.94 12.11
N ARG A 424 -8.91 1.93 11.42
CA ARG A 424 -9.39 0.76 10.68
C ARG A 424 -8.87 0.81 9.26
N LEU A 425 -8.47 -0.35 8.76
CA LEU A 425 -7.99 -0.57 7.40
C LEU A 425 -8.89 -1.63 6.73
N PRO A 426 -9.60 -1.29 5.63
CA PRO A 426 -9.63 0.01 4.96
C PRO A 426 -10.34 1.11 5.75
N GLY A 427 -9.78 2.33 5.68
CA GLY A 427 -10.36 3.53 6.29
C GLY A 427 -11.16 4.38 5.29
N TRP A 428 -11.91 5.36 5.79
CA TRP A 428 -12.72 6.26 4.95
C TRP A 428 -11.90 7.01 3.87
N ARG A 429 -10.64 7.34 4.16
CA ARG A 429 -9.73 8.01 3.21
C ARG A 429 -9.41 7.11 2.02
N ASN A 430 -9.31 5.81 2.27
CA ASN A 430 -9.14 4.85 1.19
C ASN A 430 -10.39 4.82 0.30
N GLY A 431 -11.57 4.75 0.92
CA GLY A 431 -12.84 4.84 0.20
C GLY A 431 -12.93 6.10 -0.66
N LEU A 432 -12.52 7.26 -0.13
CA LEU A 432 -12.44 8.50 -0.89
C LEU A 432 -11.47 8.38 -2.09
N SER A 433 -10.28 7.80 -1.89
CA SER A 433 -9.31 7.60 -2.98
C SER A 433 -9.86 6.69 -4.07
N THR A 434 -10.48 5.56 -3.70
CA THR A 434 -11.14 4.64 -4.66
C THR A 434 -12.24 5.36 -5.44
N VAL A 435 -13.06 6.18 -4.78
CA VAL A 435 -14.12 6.96 -5.44
C VAL A 435 -13.54 7.97 -6.42
N ILE A 436 -12.51 8.73 -6.01
CA ILE A 436 -11.84 9.69 -6.89
C ILE A 436 -11.31 9.00 -8.15
N TRP A 437 -10.57 7.90 -7.99
CA TRP A 437 -10.00 7.18 -9.13
C TRP A 437 -11.07 6.55 -10.02
N THR A 438 -12.16 6.04 -9.43
CA THR A 438 -13.30 5.54 -10.20
C THR A 438 -13.92 6.65 -11.07
N LEU A 439 -14.11 7.84 -10.51
CA LEU A 439 -14.62 8.99 -11.28
C LEU A 439 -13.65 9.43 -12.37
N VAL A 440 -12.35 9.46 -12.09
CA VAL A 440 -11.31 9.80 -13.08
C VAL A 440 -11.29 8.79 -14.22
N VAL A 441 -11.31 7.47 -13.92
CA VAL A 441 -11.34 6.42 -14.94
C VAL A 441 -12.59 6.54 -15.81
N LEU A 442 -13.77 6.72 -15.22
CA LEU A 442 -15.01 6.90 -15.98
C LEU A 442 -14.95 8.13 -16.90
N MET A 443 -14.44 9.25 -16.39
CA MET A 443 -14.25 10.46 -17.18
C MET A 443 -13.27 10.22 -18.35
N LEU A 444 -12.12 9.62 -18.08
CA LEU A 444 -11.09 9.34 -19.08
C LEU A 444 -11.57 8.33 -20.14
N GLN A 445 -12.39 7.34 -19.78
CA GLN A 445 -13.01 6.43 -20.75
C GLN A 445 -13.91 7.18 -21.74
N VAL A 446 -14.71 8.13 -21.26
CA VAL A 446 -15.54 8.97 -22.14
C VAL A 446 -14.65 9.82 -23.05
N VAL A 447 -13.63 10.46 -22.50
CA VAL A 447 -12.70 11.29 -23.29
C VAL A 447 -11.94 10.45 -24.34
N TRP A 448 -11.51 9.24 -23.98
CA TRP A 448 -10.79 8.34 -24.87
C TRP A 448 -11.58 8.02 -26.15
N TRP A 449 -12.90 7.82 -26.04
CA TRP A 449 -13.77 7.59 -27.19
C TRP A 449 -14.13 8.85 -27.96
N VAL A 450 -14.43 9.95 -27.25
CA VAL A 450 -14.96 11.17 -27.86
C VAL A 450 -13.87 12.00 -28.52
N LEU A 451 -12.73 12.18 -27.85
CA LEU A 451 -11.73 13.16 -28.22
C LEU A 451 -11.06 12.88 -29.58
N PRO A 452 -10.60 11.64 -29.89
CA PRO A 452 -10.00 11.36 -31.19
C PRO A 452 -10.98 11.54 -32.35
N GLY A 453 -12.27 11.22 -32.13
CA GLY A 453 -13.32 11.40 -33.13
C GLY A 453 -13.63 12.88 -33.37
N VAL A 454 -13.80 13.66 -32.29
CA VAL A 454 -13.97 15.12 -32.39
C VAL A 454 -12.78 15.74 -33.09
N TRP A 455 -11.55 15.39 -32.70
CA TRP A 455 -10.34 15.85 -33.35
C TRP A 455 -10.32 15.53 -34.85
N PHE A 456 -10.57 14.29 -35.23
CA PHE A 456 -10.53 13.87 -36.63
C PHE A 456 -11.56 14.60 -37.50
N ILE A 457 -12.75 14.89 -36.96
CA ILE A 457 -13.84 15.58 -37.67
C ILE A 457 -13.60 17.09 -37.76
N VAL A 458 -13.02 17.68 -36.70
CA VAL A 458 -12.91 19.13 -36.52
C VAL A 458 -11.58 19.68 -37.06
N ASN A 459 -10.51 18.88 -37.02
CA ASN A 459 -9.20 19.33 -37.45
C ASN A 459 -9.17 19.48 -38.97
N LYS A 460 -8.76 20.67 -39.41
CA LYS A 460 -8.87 21.13 -40.80
C LYS A 460 -7.84 20.50 -41.73
#